data_AF-A0A2N0QKQ9-F1
#
_entry.id   AF-A0A2N0QKQ9-F1
#
_cell.length_a   1.000
_cell.length_b   1.000
_cell.length_c   1.000
_cell.angle_alpha   90.00
_cell.angle_beta   90.00
_cell.angle_gamma   90.00
#
_symmetry.space_group_name_H-M   'P 1'
#
loop_
_entity.id
_entity.type
_entity.pdbx_description
1 polymer ?
#
loop_
_entity_poly.entity_id
_entity_poly.type
_entity_poly.pdbx_seq_one_letter_code
_entity_poly.pdbx_strand_id
1 'polypeptide(L)' 'QEALAKIEVASNLKELNEVRVAYLGKKGPITDLLKGMGKLSPEERPKMGALVNTVRENVTEKLEQK' A
#
# COMPACT_ATOMS: atom_id res chain seq x y z
N GLN A 1 2.92 -0.88 -10.26
CA GLN A 1 2.19 0.01 -11.19
C GLN A 1 0.68 -0.20 -11.17
N GLU A 2 0.16 -1.37 -10.79
CA GLU A 2 -1.28 -1.67 -10.86
C GLU A 2 -2.17 -0.87 -9.88
N ALA A 3 -1.67 -0.54 -8.69
CA ALA A 3 -2.43 0.22 -7.68
C ALA A 3 -2.78 1.64 -8.17
N LEU A 4 -1.82 2.35 -8.75
CA LEU A 4 -2.00 3.73 -9.25
C LEU A 4 -3.03 3.79 -10.38
N ALA A 5 -2.95 2.85 -11.33
CA ALA A 5 -3.92 2.76 -12.41
C ALA A 5 -5.35 2.56 -11.85
N LYS A 6 -5.52 1.64 -10.90
CA LYS A 6 -6.84 1.42 -10.28
C LYS A 6 -7.37 2.63 -9.53
N ILE A 7 -6.50 3.41 -8.87
CA ILE A 7 -6.89 4.69 -8.27
C ILE A 7 -7.36 5.64 -9.36
N GLU A 8 -6.63 5.79 -10.47
CA GLU A 8 -7.00 6.68 -11.58
C GLU A 8 -8.31 6.29 -12.29
N VAL A 9 -8.69 5.02 -12.31
CA VAL A 9 -9.97 4.60 -12.91
C VAL A 9 -11.16 4.71 -11.92
N ALA A 10 -10.91 4.64 -10.61
CA ALA A 10 -11.96 4.65 -9.58
C ALA A 10 -12.83 5.92 -9.63
N SER A 11 -14.10 5.82 -9.98
CA SER A 11 -14.95 7.00 -10.24
C SER A 11 -15.82 7.41 -9.04
N ASN A 12 -15.77 6.65 -7.96
CA ASN A 12 -16.57 6.88 -6.75
C ASN A 12 -15.81 6.43 -5.49
N LEU A 13 -16.29 6.91 -4.33
CA LEU A 13 -15.72 6.58 -3.02
C LEU A 13 -15.70 5.08 -2.71
N LYS A 14 -16.59 4.29 -3.31
CA LYS A 14 -16.62 2.84 -3.11
C LYS A 14 -15.43 2.19 -3.81
N GLU A 15 -15.15 2.53 -5.06
CA GLU A 15 -13.99 2.02 -5.80
C GLU A 15 -12.67 2.46 -5.17
N LEU A 16 -12.57 3.73 -4.74
CA LEU A 16 -11.40 4.20 -3.99
C LEU A 16 -11.18 3.38 -2.71
N ASN A 17 -12.24 3.08 -1.97
CA ASN A 17 -12.16 2.22 -0.80
C ASN A 17 -11.82 0.76 -1.14
N GLU A 18 -12.29 0.21 -2.25
CA GLU A 18 -11.91 -1.14 -2.68
C GLU A 18 -10.42 -1.21 -3.01
N VAL A 19 -9.88 -0.21 -3.69
CA VAL A 19 -8.43 -0.11 -3.95
C VAL A 19 -7.67 0.05 -2.63
N ARG A 20 -8.14 0.92 -1.74
CA ARG A 20 -7.56 1.08 -0.39
C ARG A 20 -7.51 -0.26 0.34
N VAL A 21 -8.61 -1.00 0.41
CA VAL A 21 -8.67 -2.28 1.12
C VAL A 21 -7.84 -3.36 0.41
N ALA A 22 -7.81 -3.38 -0.92
CA ALA A 22 -7.04 -4.35 -1.69
C ALA A 22 -5.53 -4.20 -1.49
N TYR A 23 -5.02 -2.97 -1.37
CA TYR A 23 -3.57 -2.72 -1.24
C TYR A 23 -3.12 -2.46 0.20
N LEU A 24 -3.87 -1.65 0.97
CA LEU A 24 -3.57 -1.24 2.34
C LEU A 24 -4.30 -2.08 3.40
N GLY A 25 -5.28 -2.89 3.01
CA GLY A 25 -6.05 -3.70 3.95
C GLY A 25 -5.24 -4.84 4.56
N LYS A 26 -5.86 -5.58 5.49
CA LYS A 26 -5.20 -6.64 6.28
C LYS A 26 -4.64 -7.82 5.46
N LYS A 27 -5.17 -8.02 4.24
CA LYS A 27 -4.74 -9.02 3.24
C LYS A 27 -4.06 -8.37 2.03
N GLY A 28 -3.78 -7.07 2.10
CA GLY A 28 -3.15 -6.36 1.02
C GLY A 28 -1.64 -6.63 0.99
N PRO A 29 -1.02 -6.56 -0.19
CA PRO A 29 0.42 -6.80 -0.35
C PRO A 29 1.29 -5.93 0.55
N ILE A 30 0.87 -4.69 0.87
CA ILE A 30 1.61 -3.81 1.79
C ILE A 30 1.60 -4.38 3.22
N THR A 31 0.45 -4.86 3.68
CA THR A 31 0.31 -5.46 5.02
C THR A 31 0.99 -6.83 5.11
N ASP A 32 0.97 -7.62 4.03
CA ASP A 32 1.71 -8.88 4.00
C ASP A 32 3.22 -8.68 3.98
N LEU A 33 3.73 -7.66 3.28
CA LEU A 33 5.14 -7.25 3.37
C LEU A 33 5.51 -6.86 4.80
N LEU A 34 4.69 -6.06 5.48
CA LEU A 34 4.90 -5.68 6.89
C LEU A 34 4.95 -6.89 7.82
N LYS A 35 4.04 -7.85 7.66
CA LYS A 35 4.08 -9.10 8.44
C LYS A 35 5.31 -9.94 8.12
N GLY A 36 5.74 -9.95 6.85
CA GLY A 36 6.95 -10.61 6.38
C GLY A 36 8.23 -10.00 6.96
N MET A 37 8.23 -8.74 7.37
CA MET A 37 9.41 -8.07 7.95
C MET A 37 9.94 -8.74 9.23
N GLY A 38 9.10 -9.48 9.95
CA GLY A 38 9.54 -10.27 11.10
C GLY A 38 10.62 -11.29 10.73
N LYS A 39 10.61 -11.79 9.48
CA LYS A 39 11.57 -12.76 8.94
C LYS A 39 12.83 -12.12 8.36
N LEU A 40 12.88 -10.80 8.22
CA LEU A 40 14.03 -10.09 7.67
C LEU A 40 15.13 -9.90 8.72
N SER A 41 16.37 -9.83 8.24
CA SER A 41 17.54 -9.50 9.05
C SER A 41 17.42 -8.07 9.62
N PRO A 42 18.04 -7.76 10.78
CA PRO A 42 18.00 -6.44 11.41
C PRO A 42 18.40 -5.29 10.48
N GLU A 43 19.30 -5.56 9.54
CA GLU A 43 19.83 -4.59 8.57
C GLU A 43 18.87 -4.34 7.39
N GLU A 44 18.02 -5.32 7.06
CA GLU A 44 17.06 -5.23 5.96
C GLU A 44 15.71 -4.67 6.42
N ARG A 45 15.35 -4.85 7.70
CA ARG A 45 14.14 -4.29 8.30
C ARG A 45 13.98 -2.79 8.08
N PRO A 46 14.97 -1.91 8.34
CA PRO A 46 14.78 -0.47 8.11
C PRO A 46 14.61 -0.12 6.63
N LYS A 47 15.33 -0.80 5.72
CA LYS A 47 15.20 -0.58 4.26
C LYS A 47 13.83 -0.99 3.75
N MET A 48 13.36 -2.17 4.15
CA MET A 48 12.03 -2.66 3.79
C MET A 48 10.93 -1.80 4.41
N GLY A 49 11.08 -1.43 5.68
CA GLY A 49 10.14 -0.57 6.39
C GLY A 49 9.97 0.77 5.70
N ALA A 50 11.07 1.43 5.32
CA ALA A 50 11.04 2.68 4.56
C ALA A 50 10.31 2.52 3.21
N LEU A 51 10.65 1.49 2.43
CA LEU A 51 10.00 1.19 1.14
C LEU A 51 8.48 1.00 1.29
N VAL A 52 8.06 0.17 2.23
CA VAL A 52 6.64 -0.07 2.51
C VAL A 52 5.96 1.23 2.93
N ASN A 53 6.58 2.02 3.80
CA ASN A 53 6.00 3.27 4.29
C ASN A 53 5.84 4.28 3.15
N THR A 54 6.85 4.43 2.28
CA THR A 54 6.80 5.28 1.08
C THR A 54 5.71 4.85 0.12
N VAL A 55 5.57 3.55 -0.16
CA VAL A 55 4.49 3.05 -1.03
C VAL A 55 3.12 3.30 -0.40
N ARG A 56 2.99 3.07 0.90
CA ARG A 56 1.77 3.34 1.66
C ARG A 56 1.37 4.81 1.58
N GLU A 57 2.32 5.72 1.81
CA GLU A 57 2.08 7.16 1.69
C GLU A 57 1.66 7.55 0.28
N ASN A 58 2.40 7.15 -0.75
CA ASN A 58 2.06 7.46 -2.14
C ASN A 58 0.66 6.98 -2.53
N VAL A 59 0.29 5.76 -2.12
CA VAL A 59 -1.05 5.20 -2.39
C VAL A 59 -2.13 5.98 -1.62
N THR A 60 -1.87 6.32 -0.36
CA THR A 60 -2.82 7.08 0.48
C THR A 60 -3.02 8.49 -0.07
N GLU A 61 -1.94 9.18 -0.41
CA GLU A 61 -1.97 10.54 -0.95
C GLU A 61 -2.71 10.58 -2.29
N LYS A 62 -2.51 9.57 -3.15
CA LYS A 62 -3.27 9.46 -4.41
C LYS A 62 -4.74 9.12 -4.22
N LEU A 63 -5.08 8.36 -3.18
CA LEU A 63 -6.48 8.10 -2.82
C LEU A 63 -7.15 9.36 -2.25
N GLU A 64 -6.41 10.22 -1.55
CA GLU A 64 -6.94 11.48 -0.98
C GLU A 64 -7.02 12.62 -1.99
N GLN A 65 -6.14 12.64 -3.00
CA GLN A 65 -6.18 13.62 -4.10
C GLN A 65 -7.34 13.41 -5.08
N LYS A 66 -8.08 12.31 -4.97
CA LYS A 66 -9.15 11.93 -5.90
C LYS A 66 -10.53 12.07 -5.29
#